data_AF-A0AAX1U1Y2-F1
#
_entry.id   AF-A0AAX1U1Y2-F1
#
_cell.length_a   1.000
_cell.length_b   1.000
_cell.length_c   1.000
_cell.angle_alpha   90.00
_cell.angle_beta   90.00
_cell.angle_gamma   90.00
#
_symmetry.space_group_name_H-M   'P 1'
#
loop_
_entity.id
_entity.type
_entity.pdbx_description
1 polymer ?
#
loop_
_entity_poly.entity_id
_entity_poly.type
_entity_poly.pdbx_seq_one_letter_code
_entity_poly.pdbx_strand_id
1 'polypeptide(L)' 'MNELQIIEYSNQRVLTTQQLAEVYETSETNIKTNFNRNKERFVAGKHYYVLKGDD' A
#
# COMPACT_ATOMS: atom_id res chain seq x y z
N MET A 1 -20.17 -0.06 5.18
CA MET A 1 -18.97 -0.17 4.32
C MET A 1 -18.44 1.23 4.15
N ASN A 2 -17.21 1.51 4.59
CA ASN A 2 -16.58 2.78 4.25
C ASN A 2 -16.31 2.78 2.75
N GLU A 3 -16.76 3.83 2.06
CA GLU A 3 -16.44 4.00 0.65
C GLU A 3 -14.92 4.17 0.52
N LEU A 4 -14.32 3.42 -0.41
CA LEU A 4 -12.88 3.53 -0.68
C LEU A 4 -12.57 4.93 -1.18
N GLN A 5 -11.91 5.73 -0.34
CA GLN A 5 -11.46 7.05 -0.70
C GLN A 5 -10.38 6.96 -1.79
N ILE A 6 -10.59 7.66 -2.90
CA ILE A 6 -9.59 7.77 -3.96
C ILE A 6 -8.44 8.64 -3.45
N ILE A 7 -7.22 8.10 -3.50
CA ILE A 7 -6.00 8.80 -3.15
C ILE A 7 -5.15 8.92 -4.41
N GLU A 8 -4.67 10.13 -4.70
CA GLU A 8 -3.79 10.40 -5.82
C GLU A 8 -2.43 10.89 -5.32
N TYR A 9 -1.37 10.30 -5.86
CA TYR A 9 0.01 10.69 -5.60
C TYR A 9 0.76 10.73 -6.92
N SER A 10 1.48 11.82 -7.20
CA SER A 10 2.21 12.00 -8.47
C SER A 10 1.35 11.76 -9.72
N ASN A 11 0.10 12.23 -9.71
CA ASN A 11 -0.92 12.00 -10.77
C ASN A 11 -1.25 10.52 -11.02
N GLN A 12 -1.02 9.64 -10.04
CA GLN A 12 -1.39 8.24 -10.08
C GLN A 12 -2.31 7.91 -8.91
N ARG A 13 -3.35 7.11 -9.17
CA ARG A 13 -4.19 6.56 -8.10
C ARG A 13 -3.41 5.50 -7.34
N VAL A 14 -3.40 5.62 -6.02
CA VAL A 14 -2.71 4.72 -5.10
C VAL A 14 -3.66 4.21 -4.04
N LEU A 15 -3.35 3.05 -3.47
CA LEU A 15 -4.02 2.50 -2.29
C LEU A 15 -3.04 2.46 -1.13
N THR A 16 -3.52 2.78 0.07
CA THR A 16 -2.71 2.59 1.29
C THR A 16 -2.63 1.11 1.64
N THR A 17 -1.64 0.75 2.45
CA THR A 17 -1.54 -0.60 3.03
C THR A 17 -2.79 -0.99 3.83
N GLN A 18 -3.43 -0.02 4.50
CA GLN A 18 -4.68 -0.23 5.21
C GLN A 18 -5.84 -0.56 4.26
N GLN A 19 -6.01 0.21 3.18
CA GLN A 19 -7.07 -0.06 2.20
C GLN A 19 -6.89 -1.44 1.53
N LEU A 20 -5.64 -1.84 1.25
CA LEU A 20 -5.36 -3.19 0.74
C LEU A 20 -5.74 -4.26 1.77
N ALA A 21 -5.46 -4.03 3.06
CA ALA A 21 -5.81 -4.97 4.12
C ALA A 21 -7.33 -5.15 4.25
N GLU A 22 -8.10 -4.06 4.17
CA GLU A 22 -9.56 -4.09 4.17
C GLU A 22 -10.12 -4.90 2.97
N VAL A 23 -9.62 -4.63 1.75
CA VAL A 23 -10.09 -5.31 0.52
C VAL A 23 -9.71 -6.79 0.51
N TYR A 24 -8.54 -7.15 1.03
CA TYR A 24 -8.10 -8.55 1.12
C TYR A 24 -8.56 -9.26 2.40
N GLU A 25 -9.43 -8.61 3.20
CA GLU A 25 -9.96 -9.14 4.46
C GLU A 25 -8.85 -9.67 5.38
N THR A 26 -7.75 -8.92 5.46
CA THR A 26 -6.55 -9.31 6.20
C THR A 26 -6.02 -8.15 7.03
N SER A 27 -4.94 -8.38 7.78
CA SER A 27 -4.30 -7.33 8.57
C SER A 27 -3.24 -6.58 7.76
N GLU A 28 -3.01 -5.31 8.09
CA GLU A 28 -1.88 -4.54 7.53
C GLU A 28 -0.54 -5.25 7.75
N THR A 29 -0.37 -5.92 8.88
CA THR A 29 0.84 -6.71 9.20
C THR A 29 1.05 -7.83 8.19
N ASN A 30 -0.02 -8.50 7.75
CA ASN A 30 0.07 -9.53 6.73
C ASN A 30 0.47 -8.95 5.37
N ILE A 31 -0.09 -7.80 4.98
CA ILE A 31 0.29 -7.10 3.75
C ILE A 31 1.78 -6.71 3.81
N LYS A 32 2.24 -6.09 4.90
CA LYS A 32 3.66 -5.69 5.10
C LYS A 32 4.59 -6.91 5.06
N THR A 33 4.21 -8.00 5.73
CA THR A 33 4.99 -9.24 5.75
C THR A 33 5.09 -9.87 4.35
N ASN A 34 3.98 -9.93 3.61
CA ASN A 34 3.96 -10.47 2.26
C ASN A 34 4.82 -9.63 1.30
N PHE A 35 4.67 -8.30 1.37
CA PHE A 35 5.48 -7.36 0.61
C PHE A 35 6.98 -7.55 0.89
N ASN A 36 7.36 -7.63 2.17
CA ASN A 36 8.77 -7.82 2.55
C ASN A 36 9.35 -9.15 2.08
N ARG A 37 8.57 -10.24 2.10
CA ARG A 37 8.99 -11.57 1.63
C ARG A 37 9.13 -11.67 0.10
N ASN A 38 8.49 -10.77 -0.63
CA ASN A 38 8.45 -10.76 -2.10
C ASN A 38 9.03 -9.45 -2.65
N LYS A 39 9.85 -8.75 -1.86
CA LYS A 39 10.24 -7.36 -2.13
C LYS A 39 10.97 -7.23 -3.47
N GLU A 40 11.71 -8.26 -3.87
CA GLU A 40 12.40 -8.37 -5.16
C GLU A 40 11.46 -8.29 -6.37
N ARG A 41 10.16 -8.53 -6.20
CA ARG A 41 9.14 -8.42 -7.26
C ARG A 41 8.62 -7.00 -7.43
N PHE A 42 8.98 -6.07 -6.54
CA PHE A 42 8.45 -4.72 -6.50
C PHE A 42 9.51 -3.65 -6.79
N VAL A 43 9.15 -2.68 -7.62
CA VAL A 43 10.02 -1.55 -7.97
C VAL A 43 9.46 -0.28 -7.29
N ALA A 44 10.31 0.39 -6.50
CA ALA A 44 9.95 1.65 -5.84
C ALA A 44 9.60 2.73 -6.87
N GLY A 45 8.53 3.49 -6.62
CA GLY A 45 8.01 4.50 -7.53
C GLY A 45 7.21 3.97 -8.72
N LYS A 46 7.17 2.64 -8.93
CA LYS A 46 6.31 2.00 -9.94
C LYS A 46 5.23 1.14 -9.33
N HIS A 47 5.60 0.25 -8.39
CA HIS A 47 4.66 -0.66 -7.75
C HIS A 47 4.29 -0.24 -6.32
N TYR A 48 5.16 0.51 -5.65
CA TYR A 48 4.92 0.99 -4.30
C TYR A 48 5.64 2.31 -4.04
N TYR A 49 5.12 3.07 -3.07
CA TYR A 49 5.74 4.27 -2.54
C TYR A 49 6.02 4.06 -1.06
N VAL A 50 7.20 4.47 -0.59
CA VAL A 50 7.54 4.43 0.84
C VAL A 50 7.07 5.71 1.48
N LEU A 51 6.14 5.59 2.42
CA LEU A 51 5.79 6.70 3.31
C LEU A 51 6.89 6.81 4.36
N LYS A 52 7.64 7.91 4.32
CA LYS A 52 8.51 8.32 5.41
C LYS A 52 7.76 9.42 6.16
N GLY A 53 7.72 9.35 7.49
CA GLY A 53 7.28 10.49 8.27
C GLY A 53 8.26 11.64 8.06
N ASP A 54 7.78 12.87 8.25
CA ASP A 54 8.67 13.99 8.52
C ASP A 54 9.22 13.76 9.94
N ASP A 55 10.55 13.83 10.10
CA ASP A 55 11.19 13.84 11.43
C ASP A 55 10.74 15.06 12.25
#